data_AF-A0A6V7LSI8-F1
#
_entry.id   AF-A0A6V7LSI8-F1
#
_cell.length_a   1.000
_cell.length_b   1.000
_cell.length_c   1.000
_cell.angle_alpha   90.00
_cell.angle_beta   90.00
_cell.angle_gamma   90.00
#
_symmetry.space_group_name_H-M   'P 1'
#
loop_
_entity.id
_entity.type
_entity.pdbx_description
1 polymer ?
#
loop_
_entity_poly.entity_id
_entity_poly.type
_entity_poly.pdbx_seq_one_letter_code
_entity_poly.pdbx_strand_id
1 'polypeptide(L)'
;VFACQHTAIAYFCFDNYLALINIFVTGQFKILRNRLEGLFDDCTRDRNRRKTHHELTDEFKNCIKQHQILIELVQEVEAIYTVINLFQVLVFSFLICFVGYQLIL
;
A
#
# COMPACT_ATOMS: atom_id res chain seq x y z
N VAL A 1 0.61 -15.48 28.68
CA VAL A 1 -0.74 -15.17 28.15
C VAL A 1 -0.85 -13.73 27.68
N PHE A 2 -0.70 -12.72 28.56
CA PHE A 2 -0.78 -11.29 28.16
C PHE A 2 0.22 -10.89 27.07
N ALA A 3 1.46 -11.36 27.12
CA ALA A 3 2.47 -11.10 26.08
C ALA A 3 2.05 -11.70 24.72
N CYS A 4 1.58 -12.96 24.69
CA CYS A 4 1.12 -13.63 23.48
C CYS A 4 -0.10 -12.92 22.86
N GLN A 5 -1.03 -12.44 23.70
CA GLN A 5 -2.18 -11.66 23.24
C GLN A 5 -1.73 -10.32 22.63
N HIS A 6 -0.79 -9.64 23.26
CA HIS A 6 -0.23 -8.40 22.72
C HIS A 6 0.48 -8.60 21.38
N THR A 7 1.27 -9.66 21.24
CA THR A 7 1.96 -9.97 19.97
C THR A 7 0.95 -10.32 18.87
N ALA A 8 -0.09 -11.10 19.18
CA ALA A 8 -1.12 -11.45 18.21
C ALA A 8 -1.95 -10.24 17.76
N ILE A 9 -2.33 -9.36 18.69
CA ILE A 9 -3.06 -8.12 18.39
C ILE A 9 -2.19 -7.17 17.59
N ALA A 10 -0.92 -7.00 17.96
CA ALA A 10 0.01 -6.15 17.22
C ALA A 10 0.22 -6.64 15.79
N TYR A 11 0.35 -7.96 15.60
CA TYR A 11 0.48 -8.56 14.28
C TYR A 11 -0.76 -8.35 13.42
N PHE A 12 -1.95 -8.64 13.97
CA PHE A 12 -3.21 -8.39 13.27
C PHE A 12 -3.36 -6.91 12.91
N CYS A 13 -3.05 -6.00 13.83
CA CYS A 13 -3.13 -4.57 13.58
C CYS A 13 -2.20 -4.12 12.45
N PHE A 14 -0.98 -4.66 12.41
CA PHE A 14 0.00 -4.36 11.37
C PHE A 14 -0.42 -4.85 9.99
N ASP A 15 -0.88 -6.11 9.88
CA ASP A 15 -1.40 -6.66 8.61
C ASP A 15 -2.60 -5.86 8.09
N ASN A 16 -3.52 -5.47 8.99
CA ASN A 16 -4.67 -4.64 8.63
C ASN A 16 -4.24 -3.24 8.17
N TYR A 17 -3.24 -2.65 8.82
CA TYR A 17 -2.72 -1.35 8.42
C TYR A 17 -2.09 -1.38 7.01
N LEU A 18 -1.31 -2.42 6.71
CA LEU A 18 -0.77 -2.63 5.37
C LEU A 18 -1.86 -2.81 4.31
N ALA A 19 -2.86 -3.65 4.60
CA ALA A 19 -3.99 -3.85 3.70
C ALA A 19 -4.75 -2.54 3.46
N LEU A 20 -4.96 -1.73 4.51
CA LEU A 20 -5.60 -0.42 4.40
C LEU A 20 -4.80 0.54 3.52
N ILE A 21 -3.48 0.63 3.70
CA ILE A 21 -2.63 1.47 2.83
C ILE A 21 -2.75 1.01 1.38
N ASN A 22 -2.64 -0.28 1.11
CA ASN A 22 -2.65 -0.79 -0.26
C ASN A 22 -4.02 -0.57 -0.95
N ILE A 23 -5.12 -0.75 -0.20
CA ILE A 23 -6.47 -0.44 -0.67
C ILE A 23 -6.63 1.08 -0.90
N PHE A 24 -6.13 1.91 0.01
CA PHE A 24 -6.19 3.36 -0.13
C PHE A 24 -5.41 3.84 -1.35
N VAL A 25 -4.20 3.32 -1.56
CA VAL A 25 -3.35 3.59 -2.73
C VAL A 25 -4.06 3.21 -4.02
N THR A 26 -4.62 2.00 -4.07
CA THR A 26 -5.36 1.50 -5.24
C THR A 26 -6.63 2.31 -5.49
N GLY A 27 -7.32 2.74 -4.42
CA GLY A 27 -8.51 3.58 -4.49
C GLY A 27 -8.19 4.96 -5.07
N GLN A 28 -7.14 5.61 -4.57
CA GLN A 28 -6.66 6.89 -5.11
C GLN A 28 -6.26 6.78 -6.58
N PHE A 29 -5.59 5.68 -6.96
CA PHE A 29 -5.25 5.41 -8.36
C PHE A 29 -6.49 5.28 -9.24
N LYS A 30 -7.50 4.55 -8.78
CA LYS A 30 -8.73 4.32 -9.55
C LYS A 30 -9.54 5.62 -9.75
N ILE A 31 -9.63 6.44 -8.70
CA ILE A 31 -10.31 7.75 -8.76
C ILE A 31 -9.60 8.66 -9.76
N LEU A 32 -8.26 8.68 -9.70
CA LEU A 32 -7.44 9.45 -10.62
C LEU A 32 -7.64 8.98 -12.07
N ARG A 33 -7.53 7.68 -12.32
CA ARG A 33 -7.73 7.10 -13.65
C ARG A 33 -9.09 7.50 -14.22
N ASN A 34 -10.14 7.43 -13.40
CA ASN A 34 -11.49 7.79 -13.83
C ASN A 34 -11.62 9.29 -14.17
N ARG A 35 -10.97 10.18 -13.39
CA ARG A 35 -10.90 11.62 -13.70
C ARG A 35 -10.15 11.89 -15.00
N LEU A 36 -9.05 11.18 -15.21
CA LEU A 36 -8.23 11.30 -16.40
C LEU A 36 -8.97 10.83 -17.65
N GLU A 37 -9.64 9.68 -17.58
CA GLU A 37 -10.44 9.14 -18.67
C GLU A 37 -11.59 10.08 -19.04
N GLY A 38 -12.24 10.69 -18.04
CA GLY A 38 -13.25 11.73 -18.26
C GLY A 38 -12.68 13.00 -18.92
N LEU A 39 -11.50 13.48 -18.49
CA LEU A 39 -10.82 14.63 -19.09
C LEU A 39 -10.38 14.36 -20.54
N PHE A 40 -9.92 13.14 -20.82
CA PHE A 40 -9.53 12.73 -22.17
C PHE A 40 -10.74 12.61 -23.09
N ASP A 41 -11.84 11.98 -22.63
CA ASP A 41 -13.06 11.86 -23.42
C ASP A 41 -13.71 13.22 -23.72
N ASP A 42 -13.70 14.15 -22.75
CA ASP A 42 -14.15 15.53 -22.94
C ASP A 42 -13.29 16.28 -23.98
N CYS A 43 -11.97 16.10 -23.93
CA CYS A 43 -11.04 16.66 -24.92
C CYS A 43 -11.20 16.06 -26.32
N THR A 44 -11.63 14.79 -26.41
CA THR A 44 -11.83 14.10 -27.70
C THR A 44 -13.15 14.51 -28.35
N ARG A 45 -14.17 14.83 -27.53
CA ARG A 45 -15.50 15.29 -27.99
C ARG A 45 -15.53 16.78 -28.32
N ASP A 46 -14.77 17.62 -27.62
CA ASP A 46 -14.74 19.07 -27.82
C ASP A 46 -13.49 19.51 -28.63
N ARG A 47 -13.43 19.16 -29.92
CA ARG A 47 -12.37 19.59 -30.86
C ARG A 47 -12.25 21.11 -31.04
N ASN A 48 -13.18 21.90 -30.50
CA ASN A 48 -13.28 23.33 -30.74
C ASN A 48 -12.73 24.20 -29.59
N ARG A 49 -12.60 23.65 -28.38
CA ARG A 49 -12.07 24.37 -27.21
C ARG A 49 -10.64 23.93 -26.95
N ARG A 50 -9.68 24.67 -27.51
CA ARG A 50 -8.23 24.48 -27.28
C ARG A 50 -7.88 24.68 -25.80
N LYS A 51 -8.13 23.68 -24.95
CA LYS A 51 -7.29 23.49 -23.78
C LYS A 51 -5.94 23.01 -24.30
N THR A 52 -4.89 23.73 -23.94
CA THR A 52 -3.57 23.47 -24.49
C THR A 52 -3.15 22.08 -24.02
N HIS A 53 -2.66 21.22 -24.93
CA HIS A 53 -2.09 19.91 -24.60
C HIS A 53 -1.14 19.96 -23.38
N HIS A 54 -0.52 21.12 -23.16
CA HIS A 54 0.35 21.41 -22.04
C HIS A 54 -0.34 21.36 -20.67
N GLU A 55 -1.56 21.89 -20.51
CA GLU A 55 -2.30 21.88 -19.24
C GLU A 55 -2.73 20.46 -18.86
N LEU A 56 -3.19 19.68 -19.84
CA LEU A 56 -3.49 18.26 -19.67
C LEU A 56 -2.25 17.46 -19.27
N THR A 57 -1.10 17.78 -19.88
CA THR A 57 0.18 17.12 -19.58
C THR A 57 0.71 17.49 -18.21
N ASP A 58 0.53 18.74 -17.77
CA ASP A 58 0.96 19.20 -16.44
C ASP A 58 0.12 18.59 -15.31
N GLU A 59 -1.20 18.50 -15.50
CA GLU A 59 -2.09 17.80 -14.54
C GLU A 59 -1.68 16.32 -14.41
N PHE A 60 -1.37 15.68 -15.55
CA PHE A 60 -0.87 14.31 -15.60
C PHE A 60 0.46 14.15 -14.87
N LYS A 61 1.39 15.08 -15.11
CA LYS A 61 2.73 15.08 -14.51
C LYS A 61 2.67 15.29 -13.01
N ASN A 62 1.78 16.16 -12.54
CA ASN A 62 1.57 16.36 -11.11
C ASN A 62 1.03 15.09 -10.45
N CYS A 63 0.19 14.35 -11.17
CA CYS A 63 -0.35 13.12 -10.63
C CYS A 63 0.59 11.92 -10.66
N ILE A 64 1.43 11.81 -11.70
CA ILE A 64 2.56 10.87 -11.69
C ILE A 64 3.49 11.18 -10.51
N LYS A 65 3.76 12.47 -10.24
CA LYS A 65 4.54 12.89 -9.06
C LYS A 65 3.92 12.41 -7.75
N GLN A 66 2.60 12.58 -7.61
CA GLN A 66 1.88 12.15 -6.40
C GLN A 66 1.88 10.63 -6.25
N HIS A 67 1.81 9.90 -7.37
CA HIS A 67 2.03 8.45 -7.40
C HIS A 67 3.46 8.04 -7.04
N GLN A 68 4.46 8.77 -7.53
CA GLN A 68 5.86 8.50 -7.25
C GLN A 68 6.14 8.59 -5.75
N ILE A 69 5.62 9.64 -5.08
CA ILE A 69 5.75 9.85 -3.64
C ILE A 69 5.07 8.70 -2.87
N LEU A 70 3.90 8.27 -3.32
CA LEU A 70 3.16 7.19 -2.68
C LEU A 70 3.85 5.83 -2.84
N ILE A 71 4.47 5.58 -4.00
CA ILE A 71 5.27 4.39 -4.27
C ILE A 71 6.55 4.41 -3.42
N GLU A 72 7.23 5.56 -3.31
CA GLU A 72 8.40 5.72 -2.42
C GLU A 72 8.03 5.40 -0.96
N LEU A 73 6.89 5.91 -0.50
CA LEU A 73 6.41 5.68 0.86
C LEU A 73 6.05 4.21 1.07
N VAL A 74 5.43 3.55 0.09
CA VAL A 74 5.18 2.10 0.13
C VAL A 74 6.50 1.31 0.11
N GLN A 75 7.50 1.71 -0.66
CA GLN A 75 8.80 1.03 -0.69
C GLN A 75 9.55 1.14 0.64
N GLU A 76 9.53 2.30 1.30
CA GLU A 76 10.10 2.45 2.64
C GLU A 76 9.38 1.56 3.66
N VAL A 77 8.04 1.55 3.61
CA VAL A 77 7.23 0.70 4.49
C VAL A 77 7.46 -0.78 4.20
N GLU A 78 7.63 -1.17 2.94
CA GLU A 78 7.91 -2.55 2.52
C GLU A 78 9.29 -3.02 3.03
N ALA A 79 10.31 -2.17 3.00
CA ALA A 79 11.62 -2.48 3.55
C ALA A 79 11.55 -2.75 5.07
N ILE A 80 10.84 -1.89 5.81
CA ILE A 80 10.61 -2.07 7.25
C ILE A 80 9.79 -3.33 7.52
N TYR A 81 8.74 -3.56 6.73
CA TYR A 81 7.89 -4.74 6.83
C TYR A 81 8.68 -6.03 6.63
N THR A 82 9.57 -6.09 5.64
CA THR A 82 10.36 -7.28 5.33
C THR A 82 11.20 -7.70 6.53
N VAL A 83 11.81 -6.73 7.22
CA VAL A 83 12.60 -6.98 8.44
C VAL A 83 11.72 -7.44 9.61
N ILE A 84 10.57 -6.78 9.82
CA ILE A 84 9.62 -7.16 10.87
C ILE A 84 9.09 -8.59 10.64
N ASN A 85 8.74 -8.92 9.39
CA ASN A 85 8.22 -10.24 9.02
C ASN A 85 9.29 -11.33 9.20
N LEU A 86 10.55 -11.05 8.88
CA LEU A 86 11.66 -11.98 9.15
C LEU A 86 11.78 -12.29 10.66
N PHE A 87 11.76 -11.25 11.50
CA PHE A 87 11.81 -11.40 12.95
C PHE A 87 10.61 -12.19 13.47
N GLN A 88 9.43 -11.91 12.94
CA GLN A 88 8.19 -12.62 13.26
C GLN A 88 8.32 -14.13 12.99
N VAL A 89 8.77 -14.52 11.81
CA VAL A 89 8.94 -15.94 11.42
C VAL A 89 9.94 -16.65 12.34
N LEU A 90 11.02 -15.98 12.71
CA LEU A 90 11.99 -16.50 13.67
C LEU A 90 11.35 -16.75 15.03
N VAL A 91 10.64 -15.77 15.58
CA VAL A 91 9.96 -15.89 16.88
C VAL A 91 8.93 -17.01 16.87
N PHE A 92 8.11 -17.12 15.82
CA PHE A 92 7.15 -18.23 15.70
C PHE A 92 7.83 -19.58 15.61
N SER A 93 8.95 -19.68 14.89
CA SER A 93 9.72 -20.92 14.78
C SER A 93 10.24 -21.38 16.16
N PHE A 94 10.76 -20.46 16.97
CA PHE A 94 11.16 -20.76 18.35
C PHE A 94 9.97 -21.16 19.23
N LEU A 95 8.86 -20.43 19.15
CA LEU A 95 7.65 -20.74 19.92
C LEU A 95 7.11 -22.14 19.59
N ILE A 96 7.00 -22.49 18.31
CA ILE A 96 6.54 -23.82 17.87
C ILE A 96 7.51 -24.90 18.37
N CYS A 97 8.83 -24.66 18.34
CA CYS A 97 9.82 -25.59 18.86
C CYS A 97 9.65 -25.83 20.38
N PHE A 98 9.46 -24.77 21.16
CA PHE A 98 9.21 -24.86 22.60
C PHE A 98 7.90 -25.57 22.92
N VAL A 99 6.82 -25.23 22.23
CA VAL A 99 5.51 -25.89 22.39
C VAL A 99 5.59 -27.36 22.01
N GLY A 100 6.26 -27.70 20.91
CA GLY A 100 6.48 -29.07 20.48
C GLY A 100 7.30 -29.87 21.49
N TYR A 101 8.36 -29.28 22.05
CA TYR A 101 9.14 -29.90 23.11
C TYR A 101 8.26 -30.21 24.34
N GLN A 102 7.43 -29.25 24.76
CA GLN A 102 6.55 -29.41 25.92
C GLN A 102 5.36 -30.35 25.70
N LEU A 103 4.99 -30.65 24.45
CA LEU A 103 3.99 -31.66 24.12
C LEU A 103 4.57 -33.08 24.04
N ILE A 104 5.87 -33.19 23.74
CA ILE A 104 6.58 -34.47 23.62
C ILE A 104 7.11 -34.95 24.97
N LEU A 105 7.53 -34.02 25.84
CA LEU A 105 7.97 -34.28 27.21
C LEU A 105 6.78 -34.41 28.17
#